data_AF-A0A8H9G200-F1
#
_entry.id   AF-A0A8H9G200-F1
#
_cell.length_a   1.000
_cell.length_b   1.000
_cell.length_c   1.000
_cell.angle_alpha   90.00
_cell.angle_beta   90.00
_cell.angle_gamma   90.00
#
_symmetry.space_group_name_H-M   'P 1'
#
loop_
_entity.id
_entity.type
_entity.pdbx_description
1 polymer ?
#
loop_
_entity_poly.entity_id
_entity_poly.type
_entity_poly.pdbx_seq_one_letter_code
_entity_poly.pdbx_strand_id
1 'polypeptide(L)'
;MFFRVDKVKYASYVADHLQNPVNSNNPMIIVYYRNYFGTALLTGYAKNSEAVYYDNITGKTISRKKWTDEMKNYAKECEKHVPAAPHRFKPTIFGYIFLLGMVALFAYLTYDSFLKPNPNINPENPPMAQKINSGDLYFGRFLERDPVSKASKGAGFSWVKFIDAGEGSILISRAREKSSSVKPSIEMNSTDFEEETIPMKKIEHGDYQIDLVSEDGSLELSLTEKK
;
A
#
# COMPACT_ATOMS: atom_id res chain seq x y z
N MET A 1 21.39 -13.25 -16.81
CA MET A 1 21.71 -11.82 -17.00
C MET A 1 20.64 -11.01 -16.28
N PHE A 2 21.00 -10.26 -15.23
CA PHE A 2 20.02 -9.59 -14.34
C PHE A 2 19.47 -8.28 -14.92
N PHE A 3 20.26 -7.58 -15.72
CA PHE A 3 19.89 -6.36 -16.44
C PHE A 3 20.50 -6.39 -17.84
N ARG A 4 19.71 -6.00 -18.84
CA ARG A 4 20.10 -5.86 -20.24
C ARG A 4 19.56 -4.54 -20.76
N VAL A 5 20.41 -3.76 -21.43
CA VAL A 5 20.03 -2.50 -22.07
C VAL A 5 20.60 -2.50 -23.47
N ASP A 6 19.72 -2.43 -24.47
CA ASP A 6 20.10 -2.43 -25.89
C ASP A 6 19.49 -1.24 -26.62
N LYS A 7 20.15 -0.78 -27.69
CA LYS A 7 19.55 0.12 -28.68
C LYS A 7 19.10 -0.70 -29.89
N VAL A 8 17.80 -0.76 -30.13
CA VAL A 8 17.22 -1.54 -31.23
C VAL A 8 16.77 -0.60 -32.35
N LYS A 9 17.13 -0.94 -33.60
CA LYS A 9 16.69 -0.22 -34.81
C LYS A 9 15.23 -0.57 -35.12
N TYR A 10 14.38 0.44 -35.29
CA TYR A 10 12.94 0.26 -35.55
C TYR A 10 12.49 0.71 -36.93
N ALA A 11 13.06 1.80 -37.42
CA ALA A 11 12.72 2.34 -38.74
C ALA A 11 13.94 3.00 -39.34
N SER A 12 14.01 3.01 -40.66
CA SER A 12 14.95 3.84 -41.41
C SER A 12 14.27 4.42 -42.62
N TYR A 13 14.52 5.69 -42.89
CA TYR A 13 13.99 6.41 -44.04
C TYR A 13 15.14 7.07 -44.79
N VAL A 14 14.99 7.17 -46.10
CA VAL A 14 15.98 7.79 -46.98
C VAL A 14 15.76 9.30 -46.99
N ALA A 15 16.82 10.09 -46.83
CA ALA A 15 16.77 11.54 -46.72
C ALA A 15 17.41 12.21 -47.96
N ASP A 16 17.06 11.77 -49.17
CA ASP A 16 17.70 12.22 -50.43
C ASP A 16 17.46 13.70 -50.76
N HIS A 17 16.38 14.29 -50.23
CA HIS A 17 16.06 15.71 -50.40
C HIS A 17 16.83 16.62 -49.42
N LEU A 18 17.59 16.05 -48.47
CA LEU A 18 18.38 16.79 -47.49
C LEU A 18 19.87 16.66 -47.79
N GLN A 19 20.57 17.80 -47.76
CA GLN A 19 22.01 17.81 -47.96
C GLN A 19 22.75 17.46 -46.65
N ASN A 20 23.71 16.53 -46.74
CA ASN A 20 24.52 16.16 -45.58
C ASN A 20 25.49 17.31 -45.21
N PRO A 21 25.41 17.84 -43.97
CA PRO A 21 26.20 19.00 -43.52
C PRO A 21 27.69 18.69 -43.30
N VAL A 22 28.08 17.41 -43.29
CA VAL A 22 29.48 16.97 -43.15
C VAL A 22 30.12 16.72 -44.52
N ASN A 23 29.38 16.07 -45.42
CA ASN A 23 29.81 15.74 -46.77
C ASN A 23 28.66 15.99 -47.75
N SER A 24 28.63 17.17 -48.37
CA SER A 24 27.53 17.64 -49.24
C SER A 24 27.13 16.71 -50.39
N ASN A 25 28.04 15.84 -50.85
CA ASN A 25 27.81 14.92 -51.97
C ASN A 25 27.33 13.53 -51.54
N ASN A 26 27.31 13.24 -50.23
CA ASN A 26 26.98 11.91 -49.74
C ASN A 26 25.49 11.83 -49.37
N PRO A 27 24.76 10.83 -49.90
CA PRO A 27 23.36 10.59 -49.51
C PRO A 27 23.27 10.24 -48.02
N MET A 28 22.14 10.61 -47.42
CA MET A 28 21.91 10.50 -45.99
C MET A 28 20.68 9.65 -45.72
N ILE A 29 20.71 8.89 -44.62
CA ILE A 29 19.55 8.16 -44.11
C ILE A 29 19.26 8.58 -42.67
N ILE A 30 18.00 8.57 -42.28
CA ILE A 30 17.58 8.72 -40.88
C ILE A 30 17.21 7.35 -40.33
N VAL A 31 17.71 7.03 -39.13
CA VAL A 31 17.42 5.79 -38.43
C VAL A 31 16.84 6.11 -37.06
N TYR A 32 15.76 5.42 -36.72
CA TYR A 32 15.11 5.54 -35.41
C TYR A 32 15.47 4.35 -34.53
N TYR A 33 16.04 4.66 -33.37
CA TYR A 33 16.35 3.68 -32.32
C TYR A 33 15.36 3.79 -31.17
N ARG A 34 15.15 2.69 -30.44
CA ARG A 34 14.59 2.76 -29.09
C ARG A 34 15.46 1.96 -28.14
N ASN A 35 15.52 2.43 -26.91
CA ASN A 35 16.16 1.69 -25.84
C ASN A 35 15.22 0.54 -25.43
N TYR A 36 15.75 -0.66 -25.47
CA TYR A 36 15.18 -1.83 -24.83
C TYR A 36 15.83 -1.99 -23.47
N PHE A 37 15.04 -2.30 -22.45
CA PHE A 37 15.55 -2.75 -21.17
C PHE A 37 14.89 -4.08 -20.79
N GLY A 38 15.67 -4.98 -20.24
CA GLY A 38 15.22 -6.25 -19.72
C GLY A 38 15.84 -6.50 -18.36
N THR A 39 15.01 -6.75 -17.37
CA THR A 39 15.40 -7.28 -16.06
C THR A 39 14.90 -8.70 -15.92
N ALA A 40 15.25 -9.38 -14.82
CA ALA A 40 14.72 -10.70 -14.52
C ALA A 40 13.18 -10.74 -14.44
N LEU A 41 12.55 -9.63 -14.00
CA LEU A 41 11.10 -9.56 -13.73
C LEU A 41 10.31 -8.83 -14.81
N LEU A 42 10.92 -7.87 -15.51
CA LEU A 42 10.24 -7.00 -16.47
C LEU A 42 11.09 -6.74 -17.69
N THR A 43 10.45 -6.69 -18.85
CA THR A 43 11.03 -6.18 -20.08
C THR A 43 10.24 -4.99 -20.57
N GLY A 44 10.89 -4.08 -21.30
CA GLY A 44 10.22 -2.93 -21.84
C GLY A 44 11.00 -2.19 -22.89
N TYR A 45 10.28 -1.32 -23.59
CA TYR A 45 10.82 -0.42 -24.59
C TYR A 45 10.57 1.02 -24.16
N ALA A 46 11.53 1.89 -24.44
CA ALA A 46 11.34 3.33 -24.32
C ALA A 46 10.16 3.77 -25.19
N LYS A 47 9.30 4.62 -24.61
CA LYS A 47 8.13 5.19 -25.31
C LYS A 47 8.56 5.97 -26.56
N ASN A 48 9.61 6.78 -26.43
CA ASN A 48 10.06 7.70 -27.46
C ASN A 48 11.18 7.04 -28.26
N SER A 49 11.16 7.26 -29.57
CA SER A 49 12.26 6.88 -30.46
C SER A 49 13.29 8.00 -30.56
N GLU A 50 14.55 7.60 -30.71
CA GLU A 50 15.69 8.49 -30.93
C GLU A 50 16.03 8.49 -32.42
N ALA A 51 15.86 9.63 -33.09
CA ALA A 51 16.33 9.83 -34.45
C ALA A 51 17.86 10.05 -34.49
N VAL A 52 18.53 9.40 -35.45
CA VAL A 52 19.96 9.55 -35.75
C VAL A 52 20.15 9.53 -37.27
N TYR A 53 20.80 10.56 -37.80
CA TYR A 53 21.20 10.58 -39.21
C TYR A 53 22.54 9.89 -39.43
N TYR A 54 22.65 9.16 -40.54
CA TYR A 54 23.89 8.52 -40.99
C TYR A 54 24.21 8.96 -42.41
N ASP A 55 25.50 9.17 -42.66
CA ASP A 55 26.05 9.18 -44.00
C ASP A 55 25.97 7.76 -44.57
N ASN A 56 25.23 7.58 -45.66
CA ASN A 56 24.94 6.27 -46.24
C ASN A 56 26.19 5.60 -46.85
N ILE A 57 27.20 6.39 -47.23
CA ILE A 57 28.45 5.89 -47.83
C ILE A 57 29.45 5.55 -46.74
N THR A 58 29.66 6.47 -45.78
CA THR A 58 30.69 6.27 -44.75
C THR A 58 30.20 5.50 -43.53
N GLY A 59 28.88 5.31 -43.38
CA GLY A 59 28.25 4.69 -42.21
C GLY A 59 28.43 5.51 -40.93
N LYS A 60 28.93 6.75 -41.02
CA LYS A 60 29.20 7.61 -39.87
C LYS A 60 27.95 8.36 -39.45
N THR A 61 27.73 8.45 -38.14
CA THR A 61 26.63 9.23 -37.56
C THR A 61 26.88 10.73 -37.73
N ILE A 62 25.82 11.47 -38.08
CA ILE A 62 25.84 12.93 -38.14
C ILE A 62 25.34 13.47 -36.79
N SER A 63 26.25 14.14 -36.06
CA SER A 63 25.96 14.71 -34.73
C SER A 63 24.78 15.68 -34.76
N ARG A 64 23.92 15.62 -33.74
CA ARG A 64 22.76 16.52 -33.56
C ARG A 64 23.12 18.01 -33.61
N LYS A 65 24.33 18.37 -33.21
CA LYS A 65 24.81 19.76 -33.27
C LYS A 65 24.93 20.29 -34.71
N LYS A 66 25.06 19.38 -35.69
CA LYS A 66 25.19 19.73 -37.11
C LYS A 66 23.86 19.68 -37.86
N TRP A 67 22.75 19.38 -37.17
CA TRP A 67 21.46 19.26 -37.84
C TRP A 67 20.92 20.63 -38.22
N THR A 68 20.59 20.79 -39.50
CA THR A 68 19.86 21.95 -40.00
C THR A 68 18.41 21.91 -39.51
N ASP A 69 17.69 23.04 -39.61
CA ASP A 69 16.29 23.08 -39.21
C ASP A 69 15.39 22.23 -40.11
N GLU A 70 15.74 22.10 -41.39
CA GLU A 70 15.11 21.17 -42.33
C GLU A 70 15.26 19.71 -41.87
N MET A 71 16.48 19.32 -41.45
CA MET A 71 16.73 17.98 -40.89
C MET A 71 15.89 17.72 -39.63
N LYS A 72 15.71 18.72 -38.77
CA LYS A 72 14.88 18.59 -37.57
C LYS A 72 13.41 18.45 -37.92
N ASN A 73 12.93 19.18 -38.92
CA ASN A 73 11.54 19.12 -39.37
C ASN A 73 11.23 17.78 -40.03
N TYR A 74 12.11 17.30 -40.92
CA TYR A 74 11.97 15.98 -41.54
C TYR A 74 12.00 14.86 -40.50
N ALA A 75 12.87 14.96 -39.48
CA ALA A 75 12.88 14.00 -38.37
C ALA A 75 11.56 13.98 -37.58
N LYS A 76 10.87 15.12 -37.43
CA LYS A 76 9.54 15.14 -36.78
C LYS A 76 8.45 14.56 -37.67
N GLU A 77 8.57 14.76 -38.99
CA GLU A 77 7.62 14.20 -39.96
C GLU A 77 7.73 12.67 -40.01
N CYS A 78 8.94 12.14 -40.18
CA CYS A 78 9.19 10.70 -40.17
C CYS A 78 8.85 10.05 -38.83
N GLU A 79 8.98 10.76 -37.69
CA GLU A 79 8.62 10.23 -36.37
C GLU A 79 7.15 9.82 -36.29
N LYS A 80 6.25 10.51 -37.00
CA LYS A 80 4.81 10.14 -37.06
C LYS A 80 4.58 8.79 -37.74
N HIS A 81 5.50 8.36 -38.60
CA HIS A 81 5.43 7.10 -39.32
C HIS A 81 6.20 5.96 -38.63
N VAL A 82 6.97 6.25 -37.57
CA VAL A 82 7.67 5.23 -36.79
C VAL A 82 6.64 4.35 -36.07
N PRO A 83 6.69 3.02 -36.22
CA PRO A 83 5.79 2.11 -35.52
C PRO A 83 5.81 2.36 -34.01
N ALA A 84 4.65 2.30 -33.35
CA ALA A 84 4.58 2.43 -31.89
C ALA A 84 5.41 1.36 -31.18
N ALA A 85 5.82 1.63 -29.93
CA ALA A 85 6.55 0.63 -29.15
C ALA A 85 5.66 -0.61 -28.93
N PRO A 86 6.16 -1.85 -29.14
CA PRO A 86 5.33 -3.05 -29.00
C PRO A 86 4.68 -3.18 -27.63
N HIS A 87 5.40 -2.77 -26.58
CA HIS A 87 4.91 -2.62 -25.22
C HIS A 87 5.85 -1.71 -24.43
N ARG A 88 5.33 -0.99 -23.43
CA ARG A 88 6.16 -0.18 -22.52
C ARG A 88 6.77 -1.01 -21.40
N PHE A 89 5.95 -1.84 -20.78
CA PHE A 89 6.34 -2.77 -19.72
C PHE A 89 5.59 -4.07 -19.91
N LYS A 90 6.30 -5.18 -19.83
CA LYS A 90 5.74 -6.52 -19.87
C LYS A 90 6.47 -7.36 -18.82
N PRO A 91 5.75 -7.98 -17.86
CA PRO A 91 6.37 -8.92 -16.95
C PRO A 91 6.93 -10.12 -17.72
N THR A 92 8.08 -10.61 -17.28
CA THR A 92 8.61 -11.89 -17.73
C THR A 92 7.83 -13.04 -17.09
N ILE A 93 8.06 -14.27 -17.53
CA ILE A 93 7.49 -15.47 -16.88
C ILE A 93 7.86 -15.48 -15.38
N PHE A 94 9.11 -15.18 -15.05
CA PHE A 94 9.55 -15.05 -13.66
C PHE A 94 8.86 -13.89 -12.92
N GLY A 95 8.60 -12.76 -13.61
CA GLY A 95 7.80 -11.66 -13.10
C GLY A 95 6.38 -12.08 -12.70
N TYR A 96 5.72 -12.92 -13.51
CA TYR A 96 4.40 -13.47 -13.18
C TYR A 96 4.44 -14.43 -11.99
N ILE A 97 5.43 -15.32 -11.92
CA ILE A 97 5.60 -16.24 -10.78
C ILE A 97 5.82 -15.43 -9.50
N PHE A 98 6.65 -14.40 -9.55
CA PHE A 98 6.90 -13.51 -8.42
C PHE A 98 5.63 -12.78 -7.96
N LEU A 99 4.84 -12.25 -8.90
CA LEU A 99 3.54 -11.62 -8.61
C LEU A 99 2.59 -12.59 -7.91
N LEU A 100 2.49 -13.83 -8.40
CA LEU A 100 1.63 -14.85 -7.81
C LEU A 100 2.09 -15.23 -6.40
N GLY A 101 3.41 -15.35 -6.19
CA GLY A 101 4.00 -15.56 -4.87
C GLY A 101 3.69 -14.40 -3.91
N MET A 102 3.70 -13.16 -4.41
CA MET A 102 3.35 -12.00 -3.60
C MET A 102 1.88 -12.00 -3.18
N VAL A 103 0.97 -12.33 -4.09
CA VAL A 103 -0.45 -12.48 -3.77
C VAL A 103 -0.67 -13.58 -2.73
N ALA A 104 -0.01 -14.74 -2.88
CA ALA A 104 -0.10 -15.83 -1.91
C ALA A 104 0.42 -15.44 -0.52
N LEU A 105 1.55 -14.70 -0.47
CA LEU A 105 2.10 -14.20 0.79
C LEU A 105 1.13 -13.25 1.49
N PHE A 106 0.58 -12.28 0.77
CA PHE A 106 -0.38 -11.34 1.37
C PHE A 106 -1.67 -12.05 1.80
N ALA A 107 -2.18 -12.99 1.02
CA ALA A 107 -3.33 -13.81 1.41
C ALA A 107 -3.06 -14.61 2.70
N TYR A 108 -1.87 -15.21 2.82
CA TYR A 108 -1.45 -15.91 4.03
C TYR A 108 -1.38 -14.97 5.24
N LEU A 109 -0.73 -13.80 5.09
CA LEU A 109 -0.64 -12.82 6.17
C LEU A 109 -2.02 -12.31 6.60
N THR A 110 -2.92 -12.04 5.66
CA THR A 110 -4.28 -11.64 5.98
C THR A 110 -5.05 -12.75 6.70
N TYR A 111 -4.86 -14.01 6.26
CA TYR A 111 -5.48 -15.15 6.92
C TYR A 111 -4.99 -15.29 8.36
N ASP A 112 -3.68 -15.35 8.58
CA ASP A 112 -3.10 -15.57 9.91
C ASP A 112 -3.39 -14.43 10.88
N SER A 113 -3.39 -13.17 10.41
CA SER A 113 -3.58 -12.00 11.27
C SER A 113 -5.04 -11.60 11.52
N PHE A 114 -5.96 -11.88 10.60
CA PHE A 114 -7.33 -11.33 10.69
C PHE A 114 -8.45 -12.36 10.56
N LEU A 115 -8.26 -13.41 9.76
CA LEU A 115 -9.34 -14.37 9.46
C LEU A 115 -9.23 -15.67 10.25
N LYS A 116 -8.05 -15.99 10.77
CA LYS A 116 -7.81 -17.18 11.57
C LYS A 116 -8.64 -17.09 12.85
N PRO A 117 -9.64 -17.95 13.05
CA PRO A 117 -10.46 -17.92 14.24
C PRO A 117 -9.58 -18.17 15.47
N ASN A 118 -9.73 -17.36 16.51
CA ASN A 118 -9.10 -17.67 17.80
C ASN A 118 -9.73 -18.98 18.30
N PRO A 119 -8.94 -20.06 18.51
CA PRO A 119 -9.47 -21.36 18.89
C PRO A 119 -10.20 -21.35 20.25
N ASN A 120 -10.08 -20.28 21.02
CA ASN A 120 -10.75 -20.10 22.31
C ASN A 120 -12.13 -19.42 22.21
N ILE A 121 -12.58 -19.00 21.02
CA ILE A 121 -13.88 -18.33 20.83
C ILE A 121 -14.86 -19.33 20.22
N ASN A 122 -15.85 -19.76 20.99
CA ASN A 122 -16.95 -20.58 20.48
C ASN A 122 -17.95 -19.70 19.69
N PRO A 123 -18.14 -19.90 18.38
CA PRO A 123 -19.02 -19.06 17.56
C PRO A 123 -20.52 -19.22 17.88
N GLU A 124 -20.93 -20.30 18.55
CA GLU A 124 -22.35 -20.50 18.92
C GLU A 124 -22.75 -19.73 20.19
N ASN A 125 -21.79 -19.23 20.97
CA ASN A 125 -22.04 -18.48 22.18
C ASN A 125 -20.93 -17.45 22.37
N PRO A 126 -20.91 -16.38 21.56
CA PRO A 126 -19.82 -15.44 21.58
C PRO A 126 -19.74 -14.80 22.97
N PRO A 127 -18.52 -14.63 23.53
CA PRO A 127 -18.33 -14.26 24.93
C PRO A 127 -18.98 -12.92 25.32
N MET A 128 -19.23 -12.04 24.35
CA MET A 128 -19.89 -10.76 24.54
C MET A 128 -21.42 -10.86 24.61
N ALA A 129 -22.05 -11.87 24.02
CA ALA A 129 -23.50 -12.08 24.10
C ALA A 129 -23.97 -12.55 25.49
N GLN A 130 -23.05 -13.01 26.33
CA GLN A 130 -23.36 -13.47 27.69
C GLN A 130 -23.70 -12.29 28.61
N LYS A 131 -24.58 -12.52 29.60
CA LYS A 131 -24.88 -11.53 30.63
C LYS A 131 -23.59 -11.17 31.38
N ILE A 132 -23.30 -9.88 31.48
CA ILE A 132 -22.17 -9.34 32.22
C ILE A 132 -22.42 -9.58 33.71
N ASN A 133 -21.47 -10.20 34.41
CA ASN A 133 -21.53 -10.40 35.86
C ASN A 133 -20.44 -9.59 36.57
N SER A 134 -20.69 -9.27 37.84
CA SER A 134 -19.66 -8.75 38.73
C SER A 134 -18.48 -9.73 38.81
N GLY A 135 -17.27 -9.22 38.63
CA GLY A 135 -16.03 -9.98 38.61
C GLY A 135 -15.51 -10.31 37.20
N ASP A 136 -16.33 -10.16 36.16
CA ASP A 136 -15.92 -10.45 34.79
C ASP A 136 -14.83 -9.50 34.29
N LEU A 137 -13.92 -10.05 33.49
CA LEU A 137 -12.77 -9.35 32.92
C LEU A 137 -12.95 -9.19 31.42
N TYR A 138 -12.84 -7.96 30.94
CA TYR A 138 -12.99 -7.63 29.54
C TYR A 138 -11.79 -6.84 29.04
N PHE A 139 -11.40 -7.09 27.80
CA PHE A 139 -10.35 -6.34 27.13
C PHE A 139 -10.93 -5.55 25.97
N GLY A 140 -10.43 -4.34 25.78
CA GLY A 140 -10.93 -3.46 24.76
C GLY A 140 -10.15 -2.18 24.61
N ARG A 141 -10.68 -1.34 23.72
CA ARG A 141 -10.16 -0.02 23.45
C ARG A 141 -10.78 1.00 24.40
N PHE A 142 -9.97 1.93 24.89
CA PHE A 142 -10.45 3.12 25.59
C PHE A 142 -10.17 4.39 24.78
N LEU A 143 -11.05 5.36 24.94
CA LEU A 143 -10.91 6.72 24.43
C LEU A 143 -11.25 7.70 25.56
N GLU A 144 -10.25 8.46 25.98
CA GLU A 144 -10.39 9.54 26.94
C GLU A 144 -10.63 10.85 26.20
N ARG A 145 -11.66 11.58 26.62
CA ARG A 145 -12.06 12.88 26.08
C ARG A 145 -12.16 13.90 27.21
N ASP A 146 -11.95 15.15 26.84
CA ASP A 146 -12.25 16.25 27.74
C ASP A 146 -13.79 16.42 27.89
N PRO A 147 -14.34 16.46 29.12
CA PRO A 147 -15.79 16.56 29.32
C PRO A 147 -16.40 17.83 28.72
N VAL A 148 -15.64 18.93 28.66
CA VAL A 148 -16.13 20.25 28.27
C VAL A 148 -15.86 20.51 26.79
N SER A 149 -14.63 20.26 26.33
CA SER A 149 -14.22 20.55 24.94
C SER A 149 -14.41 19.37 23.98
N LYS A 150 -14.71 18.17 24.50
CA LYS A 150 -14.81 16.90 23.75
C LYS A 150 -13.55 16.52 22.96
N ALA A 151 -12.44 17.23 23.17
CA ALA A 151 -11.16 16.92 22.55
C ALA A 151 -10.61 15.59 23.08
N SER A 152 -10.02 14.78 22.20
CA SER A 152 -9.39 13.51 22.62
C SER A 152 -8.13 13.81 23.43
N LYS A 153 -8.05 13.24 24.64
CA LYS A 153 -6.89 13.32 25.55
C LYS A 153 -5.99 12.10 25.47
N GLY A 154 -6.57 10.93 25.21
CA GLY A 154 -5.83 9.69 25.15
C GLY A 154 -6.65 8.59 24.51
N ALA A 155 -5.98 7.63 23.89
CA ALA A 155 -6.61 6.42 23.39
C ALA A 155 -5.64 5.26 23.53
N GLY A 156 -6.17 4.05 23.71
CA GLY A 156 -5.33 2.88 23.85
C GLY A 156 -6.13 1.62 24.13
N PHE A 157 -5.44 0.60 24.63
CA PHE A 157 -6.00 -0.69 25.01
C PHE A 157 -5.73 -0.96 26.48
N SER A 158 -6.67 -1.61 27.17
CA SER A 158 -6.54 -1.97 28.58
C SER A 158 -7.55 -3.04 28.97
N TRP A 159 -7.23 -3.79 30.03
CA TRP A 159 -8.17 -4.68 30.69
C TRP A 159 -9.10 -3.89 31.62
N VAL A 160 -10.34 -4.32 31.74
CA VAL A 160 -11.38 -3.73 32.56
C VAL A 160 -12.09 -4.83 33.34
N LYS A 161 -12.22 -4.63 34.64
CA LYS A 161 -12.96 -5.52 35.54
C LYS A 161 -14.31 -4.90 35.88
N PHE A 162 -15.38 -5.65 35.71
CA PHE A 162 -16.70 -5.22 36.19
C PHE A 162 -16.80 -5.48 37.69
N ILE A 163 -17.08 -4.44 38.47
CA ILE A 163 -17.27 -4.51 39.92
C ILE A 163 -18.76 -4.67 40.22
N ASP A 164 -19.60 -3.90 39.52
CA ASP A 164 -21.06 -4.02 39.57
C ASP A 164 -21.63 -3.97 38.15
N ALA A 165 -22.57 -4.86 37.86
CA ALA A 165 -23.22 -5.04 36.57
C ALA A 165 -24.75 -4.99 36.69
N GLY A 166 -25.26 -4.10 37.55
CA GLY A 166 -26.70 -3.84 37.72
C GLY A 166 -27.35 -3.12 36.53
N GLU A 167 -28.70 -3.14 36.47
CA GLU A 167 -29.48 -2.51 35.38
C GLU A 167 -29.42 -0.98 35.34
N GLY A 168 -28.94 -0.33 36.40
CA GLY A 168 -28.93 1.14 36.53
C GLY A 168 -27.55 1.80 36.43
N SER A 169 -26.52 1.22 37.03
CA SER A 169 -25.16 1.77 37.06
C SER A 169 -24.13 0.65 36.96
N ILE A 170 -23.30 0.70 35.93
CA ILE A 170 -22.20 -0.24 35.77
C ILE A 170 -20.97 0.38 36.44
N LEU A 171 -20.36 -0.33 37.38
CA LEU A 171 -19.11 0.09 37.99
C LEU A 171 -17.98 -0.75 37.43
N ILE A 172 -16.96 -0.09 36.90
CA ILE A 172 -15.77 -0.75 36.37
C ILE A 172 -14.51 -0.29 37.09
N SER A 173 -13.50 -1.15 37.10
CA SER A 173 -12.14 -0.80 37.49
C SER A 173 -11.20 -1.13 36.32
N ARG A 174 -10.28 -0.22 36.00
CA ARG A 174 -9.35 -0.37 34.87
C ARG A 174 -8.04 -0.99 35.33
N ALA A 175 -7.39 -1.76 34.46
CA ALA A 175 -6.04 -2.23 34.72
C ALA A 175 -5.07 -1.06 34.80
N ARG A 176 -4.07 -1.16 35.69
CA ARG A 176 -3.01 -0.14 35.82
C ARG A 176 -2.16 -0.05 34.55
N GLU A 177 -2.00 -1.17 33.85
CA GLU A 177 -1.32 -1.19 32.56
C GLU A 177 -2.25 -0.69 31.44
N LYS A 178 -1.75 0.29 30.68
CA LYS A 178 -2.41 0.87 29.51
C LYS A 178 -1.41 0.85 28.35
N SER A 179 -1.87 0.50 27.15
CA SER A 179 -1.04 0.57 25.95
C SER A 179 -1.61 1.56 24.94
N SER A 180 -0.79 2.50 24.48
CA SER A 180 -1.14 3.42 23.39
C SER A 180 -0.94 2.80 22.00
N SER A 181 -0.25 1.66 21.91
CA SER A 181 -0.08 0.89 20.67
C SER A 181 -0.96 -0.37 20.69
N VAL A 182 -1.26 -0.92 19.52
CA VAL A 182 -2.00 -2.19 19.41
C VAL A 182 -1.14 -3.30 20.02
N LYS A 183 -1.62 -3.91 21.10
CA LYS A 183 -1.03 -5.10 21.73
C LYS A 183 -2.09 -6.18 21.87
N PRO A 184 -1.77 -7.46 21.60
CA PRO A 184 -2.66 -8.57 21.91
C PRO A 184 -2.99 -8.62 23.41
N SER A 185 -4.22 -8.99 23.75
CA SER A 185 -4.71 -9.05 25.15
C SER A 185 -3.87 -9.99 26.04
N ILE A 186 -3.29 -11.04 25.46
CA ILE A 186 -2.41 -12.02 26.10
C ILE A 186 -1.11 -11.39 26.63
N GLU A 187 -0.63 -10.33 25.98
CA GLU A 187 0.60 -9.63 26.35
C GLU A 187 0.38 -8.53 27.38
N MET A 188 -0.87 -8.30 27.81
CA MET A 188 -1.25 -7.23 28.73
C MET A 188 -1.60 -7.77 30.13
N ASN A 189 -1.15 -7.09 31.17
CA ASN A 189 -1.43 -7.44 32.56
C ASN A 189 -2.94 -7.35 32.84
N SER A 190 -3.50 -8.46 33.31
CA SER A 190 -4.91 -8.61 33.66
C SER A 190 -5.13 -8.93 35.14
N THR A 191 -4.13 -8.69 36.01
CA THR A 191 -4.18 -9.00 37.45
C THR A 191 -4.17 -7.74 38.32
N ASP A 192 -3.53 -6.66 37.86
CA ASP A 192 -3.38 -5.42 38.63
C ASP A 192 -4.35 -4.33 38.16
N PHE A 193 -5.29 -3.97 39.04
CA PHE A 193 -6.35 -2.99 38.76
C PHE A 193 -6.20 -1.72 39.61
N GLU A 194 -6.77 -0.62 39.11
CA GLU A 194 -6.92 0.64 39.85
C GLU A 194 -7.98 0.45 40.95
N GLU A 195 -7.74 1.00 42.14
CA GLU A 195 -8.70 0.90 43.26
C GLU A 195 -9.93 1.79 43.04
N GLU A 196 -9.81 2.78 42.17
CA GLU A 196 -10.88 3.70 41.79
C GLU A 196 -11.86 3.01 40.84
N THR A 197 -13.16 3.14 41.15
CA THR A 197 -14.24 2.64 40.30
C THR A 197 -14.87 3.77 39.52
N ILE A 198 -15.07 3.55 38.23
CA ILE A 198 -15.66 4.53 37.32
C ILE A 198 -17.11 4.12 37.02
N PRO A 199 -18.10 4.99 37.26
CA PRO A 199 -19.47 4.74 36.87
C PRO A 199 -19.66 4.92 35.37
N MET A 200 -20.21 3.90 34.73
CA MET A 200 -20.42 3.81 33.29
C MET A 200 -21.90 3.63 32.98
N LYS A 201 -22.32 4.24 31.87
CA LYS A 201 -23.60 4.01 31.21
C LYS A 201 -23.38 3.10 30.01
N LYS A 202 -24.29 2.16 29.87
CA LYS A 202 -24.31 1.22 28.75
C LYS A 202 -24.85 1.91 27.50
N ILE A 203 -24.10 1.87 26.40
CA ILE A 203 -24.54 2.42 25.12
C ILE A 203 -25.07 1.31 24.19
N GLU A 204 -24.28 0.26 23.99
CA GLU A 204 -24.62 -0.81 23.06
C GLU A 204 -24.11 -2.16 23.58
N HIS A 205 -24.89 -3.21 23.35
CA HIS A 205 -24.53 -4.58 23.69
C HIS A 205 -24.90 -5.47 22.51
N GLY A 206 -23.88 -5.80 21.73
CA GLY A 206 -23.99 -6.72 20.61
C GLY A 206 -23.27 -8.03 20.89
N ASP A 207 -23.43 -8.96 19.97
CA ASP A 207 -22.88 -10.32 20.09
C ASP A 207 -21.34 -10.35 20.09
N TYR A 208 -20.68 -9.29 19.60
CA TYR A 208 -19.22 -9.22 19.44
C TYR A 208 -18.57 -8.00 20.09
N GLN A 209 -19.37 -7.07 20.62
CA GLN A 209 -18.87 -5.82 21.20
C GLN A 209 -19.81 -5.27 22.27
N ILE A 210 -19.23 -4.73 23.34
CA ILE A 210 -19.94 -3.98 24.38
C ILE A 210 -19.35 -2.57 24.44
N ASP A 211 -20.21 -1.57 24.24
CA ASP A 211 -19.82 -0.17 24.30
C ASP A 211 -20.36 0.52 25.55
N LEU A 212 -19.45 1.14 26.31
CA LEU A 212 -19.72 1.84 27.55
C LEU A 212 -19.21 3.27 27.47
N VAL A 213 -19.91 4.20 28.10
CA VAL A 213 -19.46 5.59 28.25
C VAL A 213 -19.67 6.05 29.68
N SER A 214 -18.68 6.73 30.24
CA SER A 214 -18.75 7.26 31.60
C SER A 214 -19.88 8.29 31.72
N GLU A 215 -20.42 8.48 32.92
CA GLU A 215 -21.54 9.40 33.11
C GLU A 215 -21.23 10.85 32.71
N ASP A 216 -19.97 11.26 32.84
CA ASP A 216 -19.44 12.57 32.49
C ASP A 216 -18.98 12.67 31.01
N GLY A 217 -19.05 11.57 30.25
CA GLY A 217 -18.62 11.50 28.86
C GLY A 217 -17.10 11.63 28.65
N SER A 218 -16.30 11.53 29.72
CA SER A 218 -14.85 11.63 29.67
C SER A 218 -14.16 10.34 29.20
N LEU A 219 -14.84 9.20 29.27
CA LEU A 219 -14.29 7.90 28.93
C LEU A 219 -15.29 7.09 28.10
N GLU A 220 -14.86 6.66 26.92
CA GLU A 220 -15.56 5.69 26.10
C GLU A 220 -14.75 4.38 26.07
N LEU A 221 -15.44 3.24 26.20
CA LEU A 221 -14.86 1.91 26.16
C LEU A 221 -15.58 1.06 25.13
N SER A 222 -14.80 0.38 24.29
CA SER A 222 -15.28 -0.62 23.33
C SER A 222 -14.62 -1.95 23.64
N LEU A 223 -15.38 -2.87 24.23
CA LEU A 223 -14.90 -4.16 24.72
C LEU A 223 -15.17 -5.23 23.68
N THR A 224 -14.14 -6.01 23.34
CA THR A 224 -14.18 -7.00 22.24
C THR A 224 -13.71 -8.39 22.65
N GLU A 225 -13.06 -8.53 23.83
CA GLU A 225 -12.69 -9.84 24.37
C GLU A 225 -13.08 -9.99 25.85
N LYS A 226 -13.46 -11.21 26.27
CA LYS A 226 -13.77 -11.58 27.66
C LYS A 226 -12.77 -12.65 28.11
N LYS A 227 -12.31 -12.58 29.35
CA LYS A 227 -11.44 -13.57 29.99
C LYS A 227 -12.15 -14.33 31.10
#